data_AF-A0A7S1HQA9-F1
#
_entry.id   AF-A0A7S1HQA9-F1
#
_cell.length_a   1.000
_cell.length_b   1.000
_cell.length_c   1.000
_cell.angle_alpha   90.00
_cell.angle_beta   90.00
_cell.angle_gamma   90.00
#
_symmetry.space_group_name_H-M   'P 1'
#
loop_
_entity.id
_entity.type
_entity.pdbx_description
1 polymer ?
#
loop_
_entity_poly.entity_id
_entity_poly.type
_entity_poly.pdbx_seq_one_letter_code
_entity_poly.pdbx_strand_id
1 'polypeptide(L)'
;FFSEREAAKPDKSHRAHTQRVGRRLHDDDGTMTSDTMTTAEGTEQPVKYCTNLRAPLESDVNAEPRAFVHSREWKKIMNGDPVEINPSVGHGMKIMTVDEWSVRWKRNEDFPSCLACGSMNTKEHHFIQTWCRGNRKWESETLCLDCHNFSWRSYCDPEFTTPAEHEKERWNKMLEGNKALGVEN
;
A
#
# COMPACT_ATOMS: atom_id res chain seq x y z
N PHE A 1 17.19 64.24 -27.11
CA PHE A 1 16.12 63.64 -26.30
C PHE A 1 16.37 62.13 -26.24
N PHE A 2 16.25 61.57 -25.03
CA PHE A 2 16.44 60.16 -24.61
C PHE A 2 15.93 59.11 -25.64
N SER A 3 16.41 57.86 -25.74
CA SER A 3 16.83 56.93 -24.66
C SER A 3 17.64 55.73 -25.21
N GLU A 4 18.59 55.27 -24.39
CA GLU A 4 19.03 53.87 -24.12
C GLU A 4 19.33 52.94 -25.32
N ARG A 5 20.59 52.62 -25.68
CA ARG A 5 21.61 51.77 -24.98
C ARG A 5 21.07 50.44 -24.44
N GLU A 6 20.93 49.44 -25.30
CA GLU A 6 20.98 48.04 -24.87
C GLU A 6 22.43 47.66 -24.58
N ALA A 7 22.75 47.56 -23.29
CA ALA A 7 24.01 47.07 -22.79
C ALA A 7 24.04 45.54 -22.86
N ALA A 8 24.96 45.01 -23.68
CA ALA A 8 25.39 43.63 -23.61
C ALA A 8 25.89 43.30 -22.19
N LYS A 9 25.30 42.29 -21.56
CA LYS A 9 25.76 41.74 -20.29
C LYS A 9 26.46 40.38 -20.50
N PRO A 10 27.49 40.11 -19.69
CA PRO A 10 28.56 39.17 -20.02
C PRO A 10 28.20 37.71 -19.79
N ASP A 11 28.86 36.89 -20.62
CA ASP A 11 29.06 35.46 -20.48
C ASP A 11 29.39 35.08 -19.03
N LYS A 12 28.49 34.33 -18.42
CA LYS A 12 28.71 33.69 -17.12
C LYS A 12 28.77 32.20 -17.38
N SER A 13 30.00 31.69 -17.37
CA SER A 13 30.32 30.29 -17.19
C SER A 13 29.62 29.78 -15.92
N HIS A 14 28.50 29.08 -16.10
CA HIS A 14 27.86 28.37 -15.01
C HIS A 14 28.50 26.98 -14.85
N ARG A 15 29.00 26.75 -13.64
CA ARG A 15 29.52 25.48 -13.10
C ARG A 15 28.75 24.28 -13.64
N ALA A 16 29.51 23.28 -14.08
CA ALA A 16 29.03 21.92 -14.29
C ALA A 16 28.31 21.43 -13.03
N HIS A 17 26.98 21.33 -13.10
CA HIS A 17 26.21 20.50 -12.20
C HIS A 17 26.15 19.12 -12.87
N THR A 18 26.89 18.17 -12.32
CA THR A 18 26.83 16.76 -12.72
C THR A 18 25.47 16.19 -12.36
N GLN A 19 24.48 16.40 -13.24
CA GLN A 19 23.32 15.52 -13.30
C GLN A 19 23.81 14.17 -13.78
N ARG A 20 23.92 13.21 -12.86
CA ARG A 20 24.14 11.81 -13.20
C ARG A 20 22.84 11.29 -13.82
N VAL A 21 22.68 11.52 -15.13
CA VAL A 21 21.67 10.86 -15.94
C VAL A 21 22.09 9.40 -16.06
N GLY A 22 21.64 8.60 -15.09
CA GLY A 22 21.71 7.15 -15.18
C GLY A 22 20.81 6.70 -16.33
N ARG A 23 21.44 6.44 -17.47
CA ARG A 23 20.86 5.73 -18.61
C ARG A 23 20.31 4.40 -18.09
N ARG A 24 19.00 4.30 -17.87
CA ARG A 24 18.34 3.01 -17.62
C ARG A 24 18.39 2.23 -18.93
N LEU A 25 19.32 1.28 -18.99
CA LEU A 25 19.19 0.14 -19.87
C LEU A 25 17.92 -0.61 -19.42
N HIS A 26 17.08 -0.93 -20.39
CA HIS A 26 15.98 -1.86 -20.22
C HIS A 26 16.58 -3.21 -19.86
N ASP A 27 16.31 -3.67 -18.64
CA ASP A 27 16.33 -5.09 -18.32
C ASP A 27 14.96 -5.41 -17.72
N ASP A 28 14.24 -6.27 -18.43
CA ASP A 28 13.06 -7.00 -17.99
C ASP A 28 13.42 -7.84 -16.76
N ASP A 29 12.92 -7.46 -15.59
CA ASP A 29 12.33 -8.38 -14.61
C ASP A 29 11.67 -7.55 -13.49
N GLY A 30 10.37 -7.77 -13.27
CA GLY A 30 9.50 -6.99 -12.40
C GLY A 30 9.66 -7.28 -10.90
N THR A 31 10.91 -7.36 -10.42
CA THR A 31 11.21 -7.63 -9.01
C THR A 31 11.47 -6.32 -8.28
N MET A 32 10.40 -5.76 -7.68
CA MET A 32 10.53 -4.72 -6.67
C MET A 32 11.29 -5.31 -5.48
N THR A 33 12.52 -4.86 -5.26
CA THR A 33 13.35 -5.21 -4.12
C THR A 33 12.62 -4.86 -2.83
N SER A 34 12.15 -5.87 -2.10
CA SER A 34 11.72 -5.71 -0.71
C SER A 34 12.91 -5.23 0.11
N ASP A 35 12.74 -4.17 0.92
CA ASP A 35 13.80 -3.66 1.79
C ASP A 35 14.37 -4.79 2.67
N THR A 36 15.59 -5.22 2.36
CA THR A 36 16.30 -6.27 3.10
C THR A 36 16.93 -5.68 4.36
N MET A 37 16.63 -6.24 5.53
CA MET A 37 17.33 -5.93 6.78
C MET A 37 18.39 -7.01 7.03
N THR A 38 19.66 -6.62 7.11
CA THR A 38 20.78 -7.53 7.42
C THR A 38 20.69 -7.99 8.87
N THR A 39 20.50 -9.29 9.09
CA THR A 39 20.60 -9.88 10.44
C THR A 39 22.06 -10.20 10.79
N ALA A 40 22.36 -10.31 12.09
CA ALA A 40 23.71 -10.50 12.63
C ALA A 40 24.43 -11.79 12.15
N GLU A 41 23.74 -12.68 11.44
CA GLU A 41 24.27 -13.95 10.94
C GLU A 41 24.45 -14.00 9.41
N GLY A 42 24.34 -12.87 8.69
CA GLY A 42 24.70 -12.77 7.28
C GLY A 42 23.73 -13.47 6.30
N THR A 43 22.64 -14.07 6.77
CA THR A 43 21.53 -14.50 5.92
C THR A 43 20.55 -13.34 5.72
N GLU A 44 20.48 -12.82 4.49
CA GLU A 44 19.41 -11.92 4.05
C GLU A 44 18.08 -12.67 4.06
N GLN A 45 17.25 -12.42 5.08
CA GLN A 45 15.87 -12.88 5.09
C GLN A 45 14.96 -11.73 4.62
N PRO A 46 13.97 -12.01 3.75
CA PRO A 46 13.01 -11.01 3.36
C PRO A 46 12.26 -10.49 4.60
N VAL A 47 12.17 -9.16 4.73
CA VAL A 47 11.47 -8.54 5.86
C VAL A 47 9.97 -8.80 5.73
N LYS A 48 9.43 -9.60 6.65
CA LYS A 48 8.01 -9.94 6.70
C LYS A 48 7.24 -8.92 7.53
N TYR A 49 6.19 -8.34 6.96
CA TYR A 49 5.38 -7.33 7.66
C TYR A 49 4.59 -7.91 8.85
N CYS A 50 4.37 -9.22 8.87
CA CYS A 50 3.63 -9.95 9.91
C CYS A 50 4.51 -10.47 11.06
N THR A 51 5.79 -10.09 11.12
CA THR A 51 6.73 -10.50 12.18
C THR A 51 7.00 -9.37 13.16
N ASN A 52 7.50 -9.69 14.37
CA ASN A 52 7.82 -8.71 15.43
C ASN A 52 6.61 -7.84 15.81
N LEU A 53 5.45 -8.46 15.96
CA LEU A 53 4.21 -7.79 16.30
C LEU A 53 4.15 -7.51 17.81
N ARG A 54 3.70 -6.31 18.18
CA ARG A 54 3.52 -5.85 19.56
C ARG A 54 2.08 -6.02 20.07
N ALA A 55 1.19 -6.42 19.18
CA ALA A 55 -0.20 -6.76 19.46
C ALA A 55 -0.59 -8.07 18.72
N PRO A 56 -1.67 -8.73 19.13
CA PRO A 56 -2.19 -9.89 18.41
C PRO A 56 -2.65 -9.54 16.99
N LEU A 57 -2.67 -10.56 16.12
CA LEU A 57 -3.35 -10.48 14.83
C LEU A 57 -4.85 -10.70 15.02
N GLU A 58 -5.64 -9.90 14.32
CA GLU A 58 -7.05 -10.16 14.12
C GLU A 58 -7.21 -10.95 12.82
N SER A 59 -8.10 -11.94 12.83
CA SER A 59 -8.36 -12.79 11.66
C SER A 59 -9.85 -13.05 11.51
N ASP A 60 -10.31 -13.13 10.27
CA ASP A 60 -11.71 -13.42 9.96
C ASP A 60 -11.84 -14.21 8.64
N VAL A 61 -12.98 -14.88 8.47
CA VAL A 61 -13.35 -15.60 7.24
C VAL A 61 -14.64 -15.00 6.68
N ASN A 62 -14.58 -14.49 5.47
CA ASN A 62 -15.72 -13.84 4.82
C ASN A 62 -16.15 -14.61 3.56
N ALA A 63 -17.45 -14.62 3.27
CA ALA A 63 -17.99 -15.11 1.99
C ALA A 63 -17.85 -14.08 0.85
N GLU A 64 -17.65 -12.81 1.21
CA GLU A 64 -17.47 -11.68 0.29
C GLU A 64 -16.26 -10.85 0.74
N PRO A 65 -15.52 -10.22 -0.19
CA PRO A 65 -14.34 -9.43 0.17
C PRO A 65 -14.74 -8.14 0.90
N ARG A 66 -13.92 -7.71 1.87
CA ARG A 66 -14.14 -6.46 2.62
C ARG A 66 -13.88 -5.21 1.79
N ALA A 67 -12.95 -5.27 0.84
CA ALA A 67 -12.66 -4.15 -0.04
C ALA A 67 -13.87 -3.85 -0.95
N PHE A 68 -14.49 -2.67 -0.77
CA PHE A 68 -15.75 -2.30 -1.43
C PHE A 68 -15.73 -2.44 -2.96
N VAL A 69 -14.64 -2.04 -3.61
CA VAL A 69 -14.49 -2.17 -5.07
C VAL A 69 -14.52 -3.64 -5.51
N HIS A 70 -13.85 -4.52 -4.76
CA HIS A 70 -13.82 -5.95 -5.06
C HIS A 70 -15.12 -6.65 -4.71
N SER A 71 -15.86 -6.20 -3.68
CA SER A 71 -17.18 -6.76 -3.33
C SER A 71 -18.19 -6.59 -4.46
N ARG A 72 -18.20 -5.42 -5.12
CA ARG A 72 -19.08 -5.16 -6.26
C ARG A 72 -18.75 -6.03 -7.46
N GLU A 73 -17.46 -6.23 -7.75
CA GLU A 73 -17.01 -7.11 -8.84
C GLU A 73 -17.27 -8.58 -8.51
N TRP A 74 -17.00 -9.01 -7.28
CA TRP A 74 -17.25 -10.37 -6.80
C TRP A 74 -18.70 -10.78 -7.01
N LYS A 75 -19.64 -9.94 -6.60
CA LYS A 75 -21.07 -10.20 -6.78
C LYS A 75 -21.44 -10.41 -8.25
N LYS A 76 -20.86 -9.62 -9.16
CA LYS A 76 -21.09 -9.78 -10.61
C LYS A 76 -20.53 -11.10 -11.13
N ILE A 77 -19.31 -11.45 -10.73
CA ILE A 77 -18.65 -12.70 -11.13
C ILE A 77 -19.46 -13.91 -10.68
N MET A 78 -19.89 -13.93 -9.42
CA MET A 78 -20.69 -15.02 -8.87
C MET A 78 -22.07 -15.14 -9.53
N ASN A 79 -22.61 -14.04 -10.06
CA ASN A 79 -23.87 -14.02 -10.80
C ASN A 79 -23.71 -14.29 -12.31
N GLY A 80 -22.49 -14.33 -12.84
CA GLY A 80 -22.24 -14.39 -14.29
C GLY A 80 -22.51 -13.08 -15.03
N ASP A 81 -22.48 -11.95 -14.32
CA ASP A 81 -22.68 -10.61 -14.90
C ASP A 81 -21.36 -10.05 -15.48
N PRO A 82 -21.44 -9.15 -16.49
CA PRO A 82 -20.25 -8.49 -17.02
C PRO A 82 -19.54 -7.61 -15.98
N VAL A 83 -18.22 -7.79 -15.86
CA VAL A 83 -17.30 -6.91 -15.12
C VAL A 83 -16.48 -6.04 -16.07
N GLU A 84 -16.06 -4.87 -15.60
CA GLU A 84 -15.20 -3.99 -16.39
C GLU A 84 -13.81 -4.61 -16.53
N ILE A 85 -13.28 -4.64 -17.75
CA ILE A 85 -11.91 -5.08 -17.99
C ILE A 85 -10.99 -4.00 -17.44
N ASN A 86 -10.06 -4.39 -16.58
CA ASN A 86 -9.06 -3.47 -16.05
C ASN A 86 -8.31 -2.79 -17.23
N PRO A 87 -8.20 -1.44 -17.24
CA PRO A 87 -7.57 -0.70 -18.34
C PRO A 87 -6.17 -1.17 -18.74
N SER A 88 -5.41 -1.80 -17.83
CA SER A 88 -4.08 -2.35 -18.13
C SER A 88 -4.09 -3.63 -18.99
N VAL A 89 -5.24 -4.29 -19.13
CA VAL A 89 -5.41 -5.55 -19.88
C VAL A 89 -6.22 -5.30 -21.16
N GLY A 90 -7.10 -4.31 -21.15
CA GLY A 90 -7.92 -3.93 -22.30
C GLY A 90 -9.01 -2.96 -21.89
N HIS A 91 -10.00 -2.79 -22.76
CA HIS A 91 -11.14 -1.91 -22.53
C HIS A 91 -12.45 -2.67 -22.75
N GLY A 92 -13.51 -2.29 -22.02
CA GLY A 92 -14.86 -2.82 -22.19
C GLY A 92 -15.34 -3.68 -21.02
N MET A 93 -16.41 -4.44 -21.25
CA MET A 93 -17.05 -5.31 -20.27
C MET A 93 -16.90 -6.77 -20.69
N LYS A 94 -16.62 -7.68 -19.76
CA LYS A 94 -16.52 -9.13 -20.01
C LYS A 94 -17.13 -9.90 -18.85
N ILE A 95 -17.84 -11.00 -19.16
CA ILE A 95 -18.20 -12.01 -18.14
C ILE A 95 -16.93 -12.82 -17.88
N MET A 96 -16.49 -12.85 -16.63
CA MET A 96 -15.24 -13.50 -16.22
C MET A 96 -15.50 -14.62 -15.22
N THR A 97 -14.68 -15.67 -15.26
CA THR A 97 -14.61 -16.65 -14.16
C THR A 97 -13.82 -16.09 -12.97
N VAL A 98 -13.89 -16.77 -11.82
CA VAL A 98 -13.06 -16.42 -10.65
C VAL A 98 -11.57 -16.50 -10.98
N ASP A 99 -11.15 -17.52 -11.73
CA ASP A 99 -9.75 -17.67 -12.16
C ASP A 99 -9.31 -16.52 -13.07
N GLU A 100 -10.14 -16.12 -14.03
CA GLU A 100 -9.84 -15.01 -14.92
C GLU A 100 -9.76 -13.68 -14.17
N TRP A 101 -10.65 -13.44 -13.21
CA TRP A 101 -10.63 -12.22 -12.41
C TRP A 101 -9.43 -12.15 -11.45
N SER A 102 -9.07 -13.28 -10.84
CA SER A 102 -8.01 -13.38 -9.83
C SER A 102 -6.61 -13.54 -10.40
N VAL A 103 -6.46 -13.78 -11.71
CA VAL A 103 -5.17 -14.09 -12.36
C VAL A 103 -4.07 -13.07 -12.08
N ARG A 104 -4.45 -11.79 -11.97
CA ARG A 104 -3.52 -10.67 -11.77
C ARG A 104 -3.00 -10.56 -10.33
N TRP A 105 -3.64 -11.25 -9.39
CA TRP A 105 -3.28 -11.19 -7.99
C TRP A 105 -2.13 -12.15 -7.71
N LYS A 106 -1.25 -11.71 -6.81
CA LYS A 106 -0.11 -12.49 -6.37
C LYS A 106 -0.54 -13.36 -5.19
N ARG A 107 0.19 -14.44 -4.95
CA ARG A 107 0.04 -15.19 -3.71
C ARG A 107 0.70 -14.40 -2.57
N ASN A 108 0.14 -14.53 -1.37
CA ASN A 108 0.77 -13.99 -0.17
C ASN A 108 1.54 -15.12 0.54
N GLU A 109 2.88 -15.01 0.54
CA GLU A 109 3.78 -16.00 1.14
C GLU A 109 3.85 -15.92 2.67
N ASP A 110 3.38 -14.83 3.26
CA ASP A 110 3.26 -14.68 4.72
C ASP A 110 2.02 -15.35 5.27
N PHE A 111 0.95 -15.42 4.46
CA PHE A 111 -0.29 -16.08 4.78
C PHE A 111 -0.77 -17.01 3.64
N PRO A 112 -0.04 -18.11 3.40
CA PRO A 112 -0.23 -18.92 2.19
C PRO A 112 -1.52 -19.76 2.20
N SER A 113 -2.09 -20.03 3.38
CA SER A 113 -3.25 -20.90 3.54
C SER A 113 -4.56 -20.15 3.79
N CYS A 114 -5.63 -20.71 3.24
CA CYS A 114 -7.00 -20.32 3.50
C CYS A 114 -7.37 -20.65 4.95
N LEU A 115 -7.93 -19.67 5.68
CA LEU A 115 -8.42 -19.86 7.05
C LEU A 115 -9.66 -20.78 7.11
N ALA A 116 -10.42 -20.90 6.03
CA ALA A 116 -11.66 -21.69 6.00
C ALA A 116 -11.40 -23.19 5.74
N CYS A 117 -10.59 -23.51 4.74
CA CYS A 117 -10.40 -24.89 4.28
C CYS A 117 -8.94 -25.39 4.32
N GLY A 118 -7.98 -24.54 4.69
CA GLY A 118 -6.56 -24.88 4.73
C GLY A 118 -5.87 -24.99 3.36
N SER A 119 -6.59 -24.78 2.24
CA SER A 119 -6.00 -24.79 0.90
C SER A 119 -4.89 -23.75 0.76
N MET A 120 -3.87 -24.11 -0.01
CA MET A 120 -2.74 -23.23 -0.38
C MET A 120 -2.96 -22.47 -1.69
N ASN A 121 -4.07 -22.75 -2.39
CA ASN A 121 -4.46 -22.12 -3.64
C ASN A 121 -5.16 -20.78 -3.37
N THR A 122 -4.36 -19.79 -2.95
CA THR A 122 -4.84 -18.48 -2.51
C THR A 122 -4.21 -17.34 -3.30
N LYS A 123 -4.95 -16.22 -3.40
CA LYS A 123 -4.58 -15.00 -4.11
C LYS A 123 -4.85 -13.79 -3.22
N GLU A 124 -3.85 -12.94 -3.00
CA GLU A 124 -4.01 -11.68 -2.27
C GLU A 124 -4.55 -10.60 -3.18
N HIS A 125 -5.80 -10.23 -2.93
CA HIS A 125 -6.49 -9.21 -3.73
C HIS A 125 -6.48 -7.84 -3.04
N HIS A 126 -6.29 -7.80 -1.73
CA HIS A 126 -6.23 -6.57 -0.95
C HIS A 126 -5.08 -6.63 0.04
N PHE A 127 -4.22 -5.62 -0.02
CA PHE A 127 -3.21 -5.34 0.98
C PHE A 127 -3.07 -3.83 1.14
N ILE A 128 -3.14 -3.35 2.36
CA ILE A 128 -2.80 -1.97 2.71
C ILE A 128 -1.90 -1.99 3.94
N GLN A 129 -0.86 -1.17 3.88
CA GLN A 129 0.03 -0.94 4.99
C GLN A 129 0.21 0.56 5.16
N THR A 130 0.05 1.01 6.41
CA THR A 130 0.23 2.41 6.79
C THR A 130 1.25 2.47 7.90
N TRP A 131 2.22 3.37 7.73
CA TRP A 131 3.19 3.72 8.76
C TRP A 131 2.92 5.15 9.23
N CYS A 132 2.88 5.34 10.53
CA CYS A 132 2.73 6.64 11.14
C CYS A 132 3.60 6.73 12.38
N ARG A 133 4.56 7.67 12.39
CA ARG A 133 5.42 7.94 13.56
C ARG A 133 6.13 6.70 14.11
N GLY A 134 6.58 5.82 13.22
CA GLY A 134 7.26 4.57 13.59
C GLY A 134 6.33 3.42 13.98
N ASN A 135 5.02 3.66 14.07
CA ASN A 135 4.00 2.65 14.33
C ASN A 135 3.34 2.22 13.01
N ARG A 136 2.98 0.94 12.89
CA ARG A 136 2.35 0.38 11.69
C ARG A 136 0.94 -0.12 11.96
N LYS A 137 0.10 0.02 10.94
CA LYS A 137 -1.18 -0.66 10.80
C LYS A 137 -1.20 -1.33 9.42
N TRP A 138 -1.69 -2.55 9.32
CA TRP A 138 -1.87 -3.20 8.03
C TRP A 138 -3.10 -4.11 8.02
N GLU A 139 -3.60 -4.34 6.81
CA GLU A 139 -4.75 -5.17 6.51
C GLU A 139 -4.42 -5.99 5.25
N SER A 140 -4.73 -7.28 5.27
CA SER A 140 -4.47 -8.23 4.17
C SER A 140 -5.68 -9.15 4.01
N GLU A 141 -6.13 -9.33 2.77
CA GLU A 141 -7.23 -10.23 2.42
C GLU A 141 -6.84 -11.13 1.25
N THR A 142 -6.97 -12.45 1.46
CA THR A 142 -6.70 -13.45 0.43
C THR A 142 -7.98 -14.20 0.02
N LEU A 143 -8.22 -14.32 -1.28
CA LEU A 143 -9.23 -15.18 -1.88
C LEU A 143 -8.68 -16.61 -1.97
N CYS A 144 -9.45 -17.61 -1.56
CA CYS A 144 -9.18 -19.01 -1.85
C CYS A 144 -9.85 -19.43 -3.16
N LEU A 145 -9.10 -19.98 -4.10
CA LEU A 145 -9.63 -20.43 -5.39
C LEU A 145 -10.31 -21.81 -5.34
N ASP A 146 -10.18 -22.53 -4.22
CA ASP A 146 -10.83 -23.84 -4.06
C ASP A 146 -12.20 -23.74 -3.39
N CYS A 147 -12.33 -22.87 -2.37
CA CYS A 147 -13.59 -22.71 -1.61
C CYS A 147 -14.25 -21.34 -1.75
N HIS A 148 -13.61 -20.40 -2.46
CA HIS A 148 -14.11 -19.05 -2.71
C HIS A 148 -14.39 -18.19 -1.46
N ASN A 149 -13.90 -18.61 -0.29
CA ASN A 149 -13.90 -17.76 0.91
C ASN A 149 -12.68 -16.85 0.94
N PHE A 150 -12.84 -15.74 1.65
CA PHE A 150 -11.84 -14.72 1.87
C PHE A 150 -11.26 -14.84 3.27
N SER A 151 -9.94 -14.86 3.38
CA SER A 151 -9.21 -14.88 4.66
C SER A 151 -8.69 -13.48 4.96
N TRP A 152 -9.32 -12.80 5.91
CA TRP A 152 -8.91 -11.48 6.36
C TRP A 152 -7.93 -11.58 7.52
N ARG A 153 -6.91 -10.72 7.50
CA ARG A 153 -6.01 -10.50 8.64
C ARG A 153 -5.73 -9.01 8.80
N SER A 154 -5.72 -8.53 10.03
CA SER A 154 -5.37 -7.15 10.35
C SER A 154 -4.47 -7.05 11.57
N TYR A 155 -3.69 -5.99 11.59
CA TYR A 155 -2.78 -5.65 12.68
C TYR A 155 -2.74 -4.15 12.88
N CYS A 156 -2.66 -3.72 14.14
CA CYS A 156 -2.41 -2.34 14.51
C CYS A 156 -1.45 -2.32 15.70
N ASP A 157 -0.35 -1.59 15.59
CA ASP A 157 0.49 -1.30 16.75
C ASP A 157 -0.35 -0.61 17.85
N PRO A 158 -0.13 -0.92 19.14
CA PRO A 158 -0.89 -0.31 20.23
C PRO A 158 -0.82 1.23 20.29
N GLU A 159 0.30 1.79 19.81
CA GLU A 159 0.60 3.23 19.82
C GLU A 159 0.31 3.88 18.45
N PHE A 160 -0.30 3.15 17.52
CA PHE A 160 -0.63 3.71 16.23
C PHE A 160 -1.68 4.81 16.38
N THR A 161 -1.37 5.98 15.83
CA THR A 161 -2.29 7.12 15.76
C THR A 161 -2.39 7.56 14.31
N THR A 162 -3.60 7.80 13.81
CA THR A 162 -3.78 8.42 12.50
C THR A 162 -3.26 9.87 12.50
N PRO A 163 -2.97 10.45 11.32
CA PRO A 163 -2.61 11.86 11.23
C PRO A 163 -3.64 12.79 11.88
N ALA A 164 -4.93 12.52 11.68
CA ALA A 164 -6.02 13.32 12.24
C ALA A 164 -6.10 13.22 13.78
N GLU A 165 -5.96 12.02 14.35
CA GLU A 165 -5.94 11.83 15.80
C GLU A 165 -4.76 12.56 16.43
N HIS A 166 -3.57 12.43 15.85
CA HIS A 166 -2.40 13.14 16.37
C HIS A 166 -2.53 14.66 16.24
N GLU A 167 -3.07 15.18 15.14
CA GLU A 167 -3.33 16.62 15.00
C GLU A 167 -4.31 17.09 16.08
N LYS A 168 -5.40 16.35 16.30
CA LYS A 168 -6.36 16.64 17.36
C LYS A 168 -5.69 16.66 18.74
N GLU A 169 -4.85 15.68 19.06
CA GLU A 169 -4.09 15.66 20.31
C GLU A 169 -3.13 16.85 20.46
N ARG A 170 -2.42 17.20 19.38
CA ARG A 170 -1.52 18.36 19.36
C ARG A 170 -2.28 19.66 19.60
N TRP A 171 -3.41 19.85 18.93
CA TRP A 171 -4.28 21.02 19.12
C TRP A 171 -4.84 21.09 20.53
N ASN A 172 -5.30 19.97 21.09
CA ASN A 172 -5.79 19.92 22.47
C ASN A 172 -4.70 20.34 23.48
N LYS A 173 -3.46 19.84 23.32
CA LYS A 173 -2.32 20.24 24.15
C LYS A 173 -2.01 21.73 24.05
N MET A 174 -2.11 22.32 22.85
CA MET A 174 -1.93 23.77 22.66
C MET A 174 -3.04 24.57 23.38
N LEU A 175 -4.29 24.14 23.28
CA LEU A 175 -5.41 24.79 23.96
C LEU A 175 -5.29 24.70 25.49
N GLU A 176 -4.88 23.55 26.02
CA GLU A 176 -4.59 23.36 27.45
C GLU A 176 -3.44 24.26 27.92
N GLY A 177 -2.37 24.35 27.13
CA GLY A 177 -1.24 25.25 27.38
C GLY A 177 -1.64 26.73 27.39
N ASN A 178 -2.45 27.17 26.42
CA ASN A 178 -2.95 28.55 26.35
C ASN A 178 -3.83 28.88 27.57
N LYS A 179 -4.70 27.95 27.99
CA LYS A 179 -5.50 28.09 29.22
C LYS A 179 -4.62 28.20 30.45
N ALA A 180 -3.57 27.37 30.56
CA ALA A 180 -2.64 27.41 31.69
C ALA A 180 -1.84 28.72 31.76
N LEU A 181 -1.60 29.36 30.61
CA LEU A 181 -0.88 30.64 30.50
C LEU A 181 -1.80 31.87 30.60
N GLY A 182 -3.11 31.69 30.80
CA GLY A 182 -4.07 32.79 30.88
C GLY A 182 -4.27 33.54 29.56
N VAL A 183 -3.93 32.93 28.42
CA VAL A 183 -4.17 33.51 27.09
C VAL A 183 -5.59 33.14 26.69
N GLU A 184 -6.52 34.09 26.80
CA GLU A 184 -7.88 33.95 26.28
C GLU A 184 -7.86 34.02 24.74
N ASN A 185 -8.61 33.12 24.09
CA ASN A 185 -8.77 33.06 22.64
C ASN A 185 -9.75 34.12 22.12
#